data_AF-J3GQY6-F1
#
_entry.id   AF-J3GQY6-F1
#
_cell.length_a   1.000
_cell.length_b   1.000
_cell.length_c   1.000
_cell.angle_alpha   90.00
_cell.angle_beta   90.00
_cell.angle_gamma   90.00
#
_symmetry.space_group_name_H-M   'P 1'
#
loop_
_entity.id
_entity.type
_entity.pdbx_description
1 polymer ?
#
loop_
_entity_poly.entity_id
_entity_poly.type
_entity_poly.pdbx_seq_one_letter_code
_entity_poly.pdbx_strand_id
1 'polypeptide(L)'
;MRGPEDFDDSQSLLDQVNQALENATPLRIQGSNSKGFLGRATAGEILDTRSHRGIVSYDPTELVITARCGTPLAQLAQVLDAAQQMLPCEPPAFGDSATVGGMIACGLSGPRRPWSGSVRDFVLGTRVITGQGKLLRFGGEVMKNVAGYDLSRLMAGSYGCLGLITEVSLKVLPKPRQCLSISLEMDTAQALLRLAEWGQQPLPISAACHDGSRLHLRLEGGEGSVAAAHDRLGGEWLDASYWDDLNEQRLSFFDEDQPLWRLSLPHNTPPLSLPGRQLLDWGGAQRWLKSDAEAAFIRQVVDEVGGHATCFSHGLTDTPFQPLPPALMRYHRNLKQQLDPRGIFNPGRLYAEL
;
A
#
# COMPACT_ATOMS: atom_id res chain seq x y z
N MET A 1 18.66 11.63 -15.09
CA MET A 1 18.58 11.42 -16.55
C MET A 1 17.11 11.47 -16.93
N ARG A 2 16.71 12.34 -17.88
CA ARG A 2 15.33 12.30 -18.41
C ARG A 2 15.22 11.11 -19.36
N GLY A 3 14.29 10.20 -19.10
CA GLY A 3 14.05 9.05 -19.95
C GLY A 3 13.42 9.47 -21.29
N PRO A 4 13.56 8.67 -22.36
CA PRO A 4 12.96 8.96 -23.67
C PRO A 4 11.42 9.02 -23.66
N GLU A 5 10.76 8.55 -22.60
CA GLU A 5 9.30 8.61 -22.42
C GLU A 5 8.84 9.66 -21.39
N ASP A 6 9.73 10.50 -20.88
CA ASP A 6 9.35 11.52 -19.88
C ASP A 6 8.42 12.57 -20.51
N PHE A 7 7.20 12.69 -19.98
CA PHE A 7 6.20 13.62 -20.49
C PHE A 7 5.45 14.33 -19.35
N ASP A 8 5.35 15.65 -19.47
CA ASP A 8 4.68 16.50 -18.50
C ASP A 8 3.27 16.88 -18.99
N ASP A 9 2.30 16.04 -18.69
CA ASP A 9 0.89 16.29 -19.03
C ASP A 9 0.10 17.09 -17.98
N SER A 10 0.79 17.81 -17.08
CA SER A 10 0.13 18.44 -15.93
C SER A 10 -0.91 19.49 -16.32
N GLN A 11 -0.68 20.23 -17.41
CA GLN A 11 -1.62 21.23 -17.91
C GLN A 11 -2.87 20.57 -18.51
N SER A 12 -2.73 19.53 -19.35
CA SER A 12 -3.90 18.85 -19.92
C SER A 12 -4.76 18.20 -18.85
N LEU A 13 -4.14 17.57 -17.85
CA LEU A 13 -4.85 17.00 -16.71
C LEU A 13 -5.62 18.08 -15.93
N LEU A 14 -5.03 19.26 -15.75
CA LEU A 14 -5.71 20.39 -15.10
C LEU A 14 -6.89 20.90 -15.92
N ASP A 15 -6.72 21.01 -17.24
CA ASP A 15 -7.78 21.45 -18.15
C ASP A 15 -8.96 20.46 -18.17
N GLN A 16 -8.68 19.14 -18.18
CA GLN A 16 -9.71 18.11 -18.07
C GLN A 16 -10.49 18.18 -16.74
N VAL A 17 -9.78 18.42 -15.62
CA VAL A 17 -10.45 18.64 -14.32
C VAL A 17 -11.32 19.89 -14.33
N ASN A 18 -10.82 21.00 -14.89
CA ASN A 18 -11.59 22.24 -14.99
C ASN A 18 -12.84 22.05 -15.84
N GLN A 19 -12.72 21.36 -16.97
CA GLN A 19 -13.87 21.06 -17.83
C GLN A 19 -14.91 20.19 -17.10
N ALA A 20 -14.48 19.21 -16.33
CA ALA A 20 -15.37 18.38 -15.54
C ALA A 20 -16.06 19.17 -14.41
N LEU A 21 -15.36 20.11 -13.78
CA LEU A 21 -15.95 21.03 -12.79
C LEU A 21 -17.01 21.93 -13.40
N GLU A 22 -16.79 22.47 -14.60
CA GLU A 22 -17.75 23.27 -15.35
C GLU A 22 -19.01 22.47 -15.70
N ASN A 23 -18.82 21.21 -16.13
CA ASN A 23 -19.91 20.33 -16.58
C ASN A 23 -20.58 19.54 -15.44
N ALA A 24 -20.08 19.66 -14.21
CA ALA A 24 -20.47 18.83 -13.07
C ALA A 24 -20.35 17.32 -13.35
N THR A 25 -19.35 16.93 -14.13
CA THR A 25 -19.09 15.54 -14.51
C THR A 25 -18.20 14.86 -13.46
N PRO A 26 -18.64 13.73 -12.87
CA PRO A 26 -17.77 12.92 -12.05
C PRO A 26 -16.60 12.34 -12.85
N LEU A 27 -15.43 12.31 -12.25
CA LEU A 27 -14.21 11.76 -12.82
C LEU A 27 -13.77 10.50 -12.07
N ARG A 28 -13.45 9.47 -12.85
CA ARG A 28 -12.77 8.27 -12.41
C ARG A 28 -11.27 8.40 -12.68
N ILE A 29 -10.53 8.87 -11.69
CA ILE A 29 -9.07 8.99 -11.77
C ILE A 29 -8.46 7.59 -11.86
N GLN A 30 -7.69 7.34 -12.92
CA GLN A 30 -7.17 6.02 -13.23
C GLN A 30 -5.72 6.10 -13.74
N GLY A 31 -4.84 5.29 -13.13
CA GLY A 31 -3.56 4.94 -13.75
C GLY A 31 -3.73 3.78 -14.73
N SER A 32 -3.00 2.69 -14.52
CA SER A 32 -3.15 1.45 -15.31
C SER A 32 -4.32 0.55 -14.94
N ASN A 33 -5.08 0.92 -13.90
CA ASN A 33 -6.22 0.14 -13.41
C ASN A 33 -5.88 -1.24 -12.81
N SER A 34 -4.60 -1.54 -12.51
CA SER A 34 -4.21 -2.84 -11.92
C SER A 34 -4.84 -3.13 -10.54
N LYS A 35 -5.31 -2.09 -9.85
CA LYS A 35 -5.99 -2.15 -8.55
C LYS A 35 -7.47 -1.72 -8.63
N GLY A 36 -8.03 -1.70 -9.84
CA GLY A 36 -9.41 -1.26 -10.10
C GLY A 36 -10.47 -2.09 -9.37
N PHE A 37 -10.12 -3.30 -8.98
CA PHE A 37 -10.95 -4.24 -8.21
C PHE A 37 -11.13 -3.83 -6.74
N LEU A 38 -10.30 -2.94 -6.18
CA LEU A 38 -10.37 -2.54 -4.77
C LEU A 38 -11.35 -1.39 -4.54
N GLY A 39 -12.17 -1.49 -3.50
CA GLY A 39 -13.16 -0.47 -3.17
C GLY A 39 -14.41 -0.58 -4.03
N ARG A 40 -15.29 0.42 -3.93
CA ARG A 40 -16.60 0.41 -4.60
C ARG A 40 -16.46 0.72 -6.10
N ALA A 41 -17.36 0.18 -6.92
CA ALA A 41 -17.49 0.65 -8.30
C ALA A 41 -17.91 2.13 -8.29
N THR A 42 -17.28 2.94 -9.14
CA THR A 42 -17.59 4.37 -9.26
C THR A 42 -18.00 4.74 -10.67
N ALA A 43 -19.04 5.57 -10.77
CA ALA A 43 -19.45 6.20 -12.00
C ALA A 43 -18.54 7.40 -12.32
N GLY A 44 -18.51 7.81 -13.59
CA GLY A 44 -17.75 8.97 -14.05
C GLY A 44 -16.90 8.69 -15.29
N GLU A 45 -16.45 9.76 -15.93
CA GLU A 45 -15.55 9.71 -17.08
C GLU A 45 -14.14 9.35 -16.62
N ILE A 46 -13.42 8.54 -17.41
CA ILE A 46 -12.06 8.14 -17.05
C ILE A 46 -11.13 9.34 -17.24
N LEU A 47 -10.42 9.72 -16.17
CA LEU A 47 -9.27 10.61 -16.24
C LEU A 47 -8.00 9.76 -16.17
N ASP A 48 -7.42 9.46 -17.33
CA ASP A 48 -6.22 8.65 -17.47
C ASP A 48 -4.96 9.47 -17.18
N THR A 49 -4.15 9.01 -16.23
CA THR A 49 -2.96 9.73 -15.77
C THR A 49 -1.65 9.19 -16.35
N ARG A 50 -1.70 8.14 -17.18
CA ARG A 50 -0.52 7.43 -17.67
C ARG A 50 0.35 8.26 -18.62
N SER A 51 -0.21 9.29 -19.25
CA SER A 51 0.57 10.23 -20.08
C SER A 51 1.55 11.05 -19.24
N HIS A 52 1.16 11.47 -18.03
CA HIS A 52 2.01 12.24 -17.12
C HIS A 52 3.03 11.33 -16.42
N ARG A 53 4.14 11.01 -17.09
CA ARG A 53 5.12 10.01 -16.66
C ARG A 53 6.56 10.51 -16.68
N GLY A 54 7.42 9.84 -15.93
CA GLY A 54 8.85 10.11 -15.87
C GLY A 54 9.31 10.61 -14.50
N ILE A 55 10.63 10.58 -14.31
CA ILE A 55 11.28 11.01 -13.08
C ILE A 55 11.60 12.50 -13.19
N VAL A 56 11.06 13.28 -12.25
CA VAL A 56 11.25 14.75 -12.19
C VAL A 56 12.64 15.08 -11.64
N SER A 57 13.00 14.45 -10.53
CA SER A 57 14.30 14.57 -9.88
C SER A 57 14.66 13.27 -9.17
N TYR A 58 15.95 12.96 -9.09
CA TYR A 58 16.46 11.84 -8.30
C TYR A 58 17.83 12.22 -7.76
N ASP A 59 17.94 12.26 -6.44
CA ASP A 59 19.21 12.40 -5.73
C ASP A 59 19.48 11.10 -4.94
N PRO A 60 20.35 10.22 -5.45
CA PRO A 60 20.70 8.98 -4.76
C PRO A 60 21.42 9.21 -3.44
N THR A 61 22.12 10.33 -3.26
CA THR A 61 22.88 10.63 -2.03
C THR A 61 21.94 11.03 -0.91
N GLU A 62 20.95 11.87 -1.24
CA GLU A 62 19.90 12.29 -0.30
C GLU A 62 18.81 11.24 -0.09
N LEU A 63 18.82 10.15 -0.87
CA LEU A 63 17.81 9.09 -0.85
C LEU A 63 16.40 9.64 -1.15
N VAL A 64 16.30 10.57 -2.10
CA VAL A 64 15.04 11.20 -2.50
C VAL A 64 14.83 11.08 -4.01
N ILE A 65 13.64 10.61 -4.39
CA ILE A 65 13.20 10.55 -5.79
C ILE A 65 11.83 11.21 -5.94
N THR A 66 11.68 12.08 -6.94
CA THR A 66 10.40 12.68 -7.32
C THR A 66 9.98 12.14 -8.68
N ALA A 67 8.80 11.54 -8.77
CA ALA A 67 8.26 10.95 -9.99
C ALA A 67 6.84 11.42 -10.27
N ARG A 68 6.48 11.48 -11.55
CA ARG A 68 5.11 11.75 -12.00
C ARG A 68 4.21 10.55 -11.77
N CYS A 69 2.92 10.78 -11.55
CA CYS A 69 1.95 9.78 -11.13
C CYS A 69 1.71 8.66 -12.16
N GLY A 70 1.89 8.95 -13.45
CA GLY A 70 1.78 7.99 -14.55
C GLY A 70 3.02 7.12 -14.75
N THR A 71 4.12 7.37 -14.01
CA THR A 71 5.36 6.59 -14.12
C THR A 71 5.13 5.14 -13.72
N PRO A 72 5.50 4.15 -14.56
CA PRO A 72 5.44 2.74 -14.20
C PRO A 72 6.32 2.41 -12.99
N LEU A 73 5.81 1.55 -12.09
CA LEU A 73 6.58 1.08 -10.93
C LEU A 73 7.81 0.28 -11.35
N ALA A 74 7.73 -0.48 -12.45
CA ALA A 74 8.88 -1.21 -13.00
C ALA A 74 10.02 -0.27 -13.41
N GLN A 75 9.69 0.86 -14.04
CA GLN A 75 10.68 1.89 -14.39
C GLN A 75 11.31 2.49 -13.13
N LEU A 76 10.50 2.81 -12.12
CA LEU A 76 11.00 3.34 -10.85
C LEU A 76 11.93 2.33 -10.16
N ALA A 77 11.53 1.05 -10.09
CA ALA A 77 12.33 -0.02 -9.51
C ALA A 77 13.67 -0.20 -10.24
N GLN A 78 13.68 -0.15 -11.57
CA GLN A 78 14.90 -0.24 -12.38
C GLN A 78 15.89 0.90 -12.06
N VAL A 79 15.39 2.14 -11.93
CA VAL A 79 16.24 3.30 -11.63
C VAL A 79 16.82 3.22 -10.21
N LEU A 80 16.05 2.73 -9.25
CA LEU A 80 16.54 2.51 -7.88
C LEU A 80 17.55 1.38 -7.81
N ASP A 81 17.30 0.28 -8.52
CA ASP A 81 18.20 -0.89 -8.57
C ASP A 81 19.58 -0.53 -9.14
N ALA A 82 19.61 0.30 -10.20
CA ALA A 82 20.85 0.81 -10.77
C ALA A 82 21.71 1.61 -9.77
N ALA A 83 21.09 2.14 -8.71
CA ALA A 83 21.76 2.85 -7.61
C ALA A 83 21.92 2.00 -6.34
N GLN A 84 21.60 0.70 -6.38
CA GLN A 84 21.55 -0.20 -5.22
C GLN A 84 20.59 0.30 -4.11
N GLN A 85 19.45 0.84 -4.54
CA GLN A 85 18.38 1.35 -3.68
C GLN A 85 17.07 0.62 -3.97
N MET A 86 16.09 0.83 -3.10
CA MET A 86 14.77 0.20 -3.18
C MET A 86 13.66 1.11 -2.63
N LEU A 87 12.43 0.78 -3.00
CA LEU A 87 11.24 1.20 -2.27
C LEU A 87 10.99 0.25 -1.08
N PRO A 88 11.23 0.69 0.15
CA PRO A 88 11.09 -0.17 1.33
C PRO A 88 9.65 -0.53 1.72
N CYS A 89 8.64 0.07 1.11
CA CYS A 89 7.26 -0.31 1.36
C CYS A 89 6.79 -1.52 0.54
N GLU A 90 7.60 -2.02 -0.40
CA GLU A 90 7.32 -3.20 -1.26
C GLU A 90 5.89 -3.19 -1.84
N PRO A 91 5.47 -2.11 -2.52
CA PRO A 91 4.08 -1.95 -2.93
C PRO A 91 3.72 -3.00 -4.01
N PRO A 92 2.62 -3.77 -3.84
CA PRO A 92 2.22 -4.75 -4.83
C PRO A 92 1.77 -4.06 -6.12
N ALA A 93 2.15 -4.62 -7.27
CA ALA A 93 1.85 -4.09 -8.58
C ALA A 93 0.49 -4.59 -9.10
N PHE A 94 0.19 -5.87 -8.87
CA PHE A 94 -0.92 -6.62 -9.47
C PHE A 94 -0.89 -6.55 -11.01
N GLY A 95 0.30 -6.77 -11.57
CA GLY A 95 0.59 -6.72 -13.01
C GLY A 95 1.62 -5.67 -13.39
N ASP A 96 2.13 -5.76 -14.62
CA ASP A 96 3.37 -5.08 -15.04
C ASP A 96 3.25 -3.57 -15.29
N SER A 97 2.02 -3.05 -15.33
CA SER A 97 1.73 -1.66 -15.73
C SER A 97 1.39 -0.75 -14.56
N ALA A 98 1.47 -1.22 -13.31
CA ALA A 98 1.18 -0.41 -12.12
C ALA A 98 1.93 0.93 -12.14
N THR A 99 1.27 2.01 -11.72
CA THR A 99 1.87 3.35 -11.73
C THR A 99 2.10 3.91 -10.32
N VAL A 100 3.03 4.86 -10.18
CA VAL A 100 3.34 5.54 -8.92
C VAL A 100 2.10 6.18 -8.28
N GLY A 101 1.26 6.84 -9.07
CA GLY A 101 0.02 7.45 -8.59
C GLY A 101 -0.95 6.41 -8.02
N GLY A 102 -1.12 5.28 -8.71
CA GLY A 102 -1.95 4.17 -8.24
C GLY A 102 -1.41 3.52 -6.97
N MET A 103 -0.09 3.34 -6.88
CA MET A 103 0.58 2.87 -5.66
C MET A 103 0.26 3.76 -4.46
N ILE A 104 0.43 5.08 -4.58
CA ILE A 104 0.11 6.00 -3.49
C ILE A 104 -1.37 5.98 -3.18
N ALA A 105 -2.23 6.18 -4.19
CA ALA A 105 -3.67 6.28 -3.99
C ALA A 105 -4.26 5.04 -3.30
N CYS A 106 -3.78 3.83 -3.62
CA CYS A 106 -4.23 2.60 -2.95
C CYS A 106 -3.53 2.34 -1.59
N GLY A 107 -2.32 2.87 -1.38
CA GLY A 107 -1.61 2.81 -0.10
C GLY A 107 -1.27 1.39 0.39
N LEU A 108 -1.14 0.44 -0.54
CA LEU A 108 -0.81 -0.96 -0.21
C LEU A 108 0.69 -1.11 0.00
N SER A 109 1.09 -1.91 0.98
CA SER A 109 2.50 -2.20 1.30
C SER A 109 2.69 -3.71 1.37
N GLY A 110 3.90 -4.16 1.08
CA GLY A 110 4.26 -5.57 1.06
C GLY A 110 4.76 -6.09 2.41
N PRO A 111 5.35 -7.30 2.42
CA PRO A 111 5.71 -8.05 3.64
C PRO A 111 6.63 -7.30 4.60
N ARG A 112 7.44 -6.36 4.11
CA ARG A 112 8.36 -5.54 4.93
C ARG A 112 7.70 -4.50 5.84
N ARG A 113 6.42 -4.20 5.65
CA ARG A 113 5.75 -3.07 6.31
C ARG A 113 6.03 -2.95 7.82
N PRO A 114 6.01 -4.01 8.65
CA PRO A 114 6.25 -3.88 10.08
C PRO A 114 7.66 -3.38 10.45
N TRP A 115 8.66 -3.69 9.62
CA TRP A 115 10.07 -3.41 9.91
C TRP A 115 10.59 -2.16 9.22
N SER A 116 9.98 -1.75 8.10
CA SER A 116 10.43 -0.55 7.38
C SER A 116 9.37 0.55 7.25
N GLY A 117 8.10 0.25 7.44
CA GLY A 117 7.01 1.22 7.32
C GLY A 117 6.17 1.01 6.06
N SER A 118 5.07 1.75 6.01
CA SER A 118 4.08 1.72 4.92
C SER A 118 4.44 2.70 3.81
N VAL A 119 3.78 2.59 2.65
CA VAL A 119 3.87 3.57 1.56
C VAL A 119 3.75 5.01 2.06
N ARG A 120 2.84 5.26 3.00
CA ARG A 120 2.59 6.57 3.60
C ARG A 120 3.83 7.15 4.30
N ASP A 121 4.63 6.31 4.94
CA ASP A 121 5.78 6.73 5.74
C ASP A 121 6.94 7.24 4.86
N PHE A 122 6.96 6.83 3.59
CA PHE A 122 7.95 7.21 2.60
C PHE A 122 7.55 8.39 1.73
N VAL A 123 6.32 8.91 1.85
CA VAL A 123 5.92 10.14 1.16
C VAL A 123 6.52 11.35 1.88
N LEU A 124 7.31 12.13 1.13
CA LEU A 124 7.90 13.40 1.57
C LEU A 124 7.10 14.62 1.10
N GLY A 125 6.49 14.50 -0.09
CA GLY A 125 5.69 15.56 -0.68
C GLY A 125 4.87 15.06 -1.87
N THR A 126 3.83 15.82 -2.20
CA THR A 126 2.96 15.56 -3.35
C THR A 126 2.61 16.85 -4.08
N ARG A 127 2.38 16.75 -5.38
CA ARG A 127 1.62 17.75 -6.14
C ARG A 127 0.27 17.17 -6.51
N VAL A 128 -0.78 17.95 -6.33
CA VAL A 128 -2.16 17.48 -6.43
C VAL A 128 -3.01 18.53 -7.14
N ILE A 129 -3.82 18.12 -8.09
CA ILE A 129 -4.92 18.92 -8.62
C ILE A 129 -6.15 18.68 -7.75
N THR A 130 -6.67 19.74 -7.14
CA THR A 130 -7.86 19.70 -6.26
C THR A 130 -9.14 19.88 -7.06
N GLY A 131 -10.30 19.54 -6.45
CA GLY A 131 -11.63 19.77 -7.02
C GLY A 131 -12.05 21.25 -7.00
N GLN A 132 -11.09 22.16 -6.79
CA GLN A 132 -11.23 23.59 -7.08
C GLN A 132 -10.51 23.99 -8.37
N GLY A 133 -9.96 23.04 -9.14
CA GLY A 133 -9.25 23.34 -10.37
C GLY A 133 -7.88 23.99 -10.13
N LYS A 134 -7.20 23.63 -9.03
CA LYS A 134 -5.91 24.21 -8.63
C LYS A 134 -4.86 23.13 -8.47
N LEU A 135 -3.70 23.35 -9.06
CA LEU A 135 -2.49 22.56 -8.81
C LEU A 135 -1.80 23.09 -7.55
N LEU A 136 -1.81 22.29 -6.48
CA LEU A 136 -1.20 22.61 -5.20
C LEU A 136 -0.01 21.71 -4.92
N ARG A 137 0.90 22.18 -4.07
CA ARG A 137 2.04 21.42 -3.56
C ARG A 137 1.91 21.25 -2.06
N PHE A 138 2.09 20.03 -1.57
CA PHE A 138 2.07 19.67 -0.16
C PHE A 138 3.37 18.97 0.22
N GLY A 139 3.87 19.25 1.43
CA GLY A 139 5.17 18.73 1.89
C GLY A 139 6.36 19.34 1.16
N GLY A 140 7.51 18.67 1.21
CA GLY A 140 8.77 19.14 0.63
C GLY A 140 9.80 18.02 0.61
N GLU A 141 10.90 18.22 -0.14
CA GLU A 141 11.98 17.23 -0.27
C GLU A 141 12.86 17.13 0.98
N VAL A 142 12.58 17.90 2.03
CA VAL A 142 13.37 17.97 3.26
C VAL A 142 12.82 17.03 4.35
N MET A 143 13.72 16.34 5.05
CA MET A 143 13.40 15.33 6.07
C MET A 143 12.71 15.88 7.34
N LYS A 144 12.64 17.21 7.53
CA LYS A 144 11.94 17.86 8.64
C LYS A 144 10.90 18.86 8.13
N ASN A 145 9.64 18.45 8.12
CA ASN A 145 8.50 19.33 7.87
C ASN A 145 7.74 19.54 9.20
N VAL A 146 7.95 20.66 9.87
CA VAL A 146 7.43 20.92 11.25
C VAL A 146 6.28 21.95 11.26
N ALA A 147 5.69 22.27 10.11
CA ALA A 147 4.60 23.25 10.02
C ALA A 147 3.38 22.68 9.29
N GLY A 148 2.21 22.74 9.96
CA GLY A 148 0.91 22.41 9.39
C GLY A 148 0.55 20.92 9.39
N TYR A 149 -0.60 20.60 8.79
CA TYR A 149 -1.06 19.23 8.62
C TYR A 149 -0.37 18.56 7.43
N ASP A 150 0.04 17.30 7.60
CA ASP A 150 0.73 16.52 6.56
C ASP A 150 -0.26 15.96 5.52
N LEU A 151 -0.73 16.86 4.64
CA LEU A 151 -1.62 16.50 3.52
C LEU A 151 -0.93 15.60 2.49
N SER A 152 0.40 15.62 2.41
CA SER A 152 1.14 14.79 1.46
C SER A 152 0.94 13.30 1.77
N ARG A 153 1.04 12.94 3.05
CA ARG A 153 0.81 11.58 3.54
C ARG A 153 -0.66 11.19 3.55
N LEU A 154 -1.60 12.14 3.59
CA LEU A 154 -3.03 11.88 3.51
C LEU A 154 -3.45 11.33 2.13
N MET A 155 -2.69 11.64 1.07
CA MET A 155 -2.96 11.11 -0.27
C MET A 155 -2.76 9.60 -0.35
N ALA A 156 -1.93 9.02 0.52
CA ALA A 156 -1.74 7.58 0.59
C ALA A 156 -3.00 6.88 1.11
N GLY A 157 -3.58 5.98 0.32
CA GLY A 157 -4.84 5.31 0.66
C GLY A 157 -6.08 6.18 0.46
N SER A 158 -5.98 7.31 -0.24
CA SER A 158 -7.13 8.18 -0.57
C SER A 158 -8.01 7.65 -1.70
N TYR A 159 -7.54 6.65 -2.45
CA TYR A 159 -8.18 6.12 -3.67
C TYR A 159 -8.55 7.21 -4.68
N GLY A 160 -7.80 8.32 -4.71
CA GLY A 160 -8.06 9.46 -5.59
C GLY A 160 -9.26 10.34 -5.18
N CYS A 161 -9.96 10.03 -4.08
CA CYS A 161 -11.14 10.79 -3.65
C CYS A 161 -10.85 12.21 -3.12
N LEU A 162 -9.58 12.50 -2.82
CA LEU A 162 -9.12 13.76 -2.25
C LEU A 162 -8.40 14.66 -3.27
N GLY A 163 -8.24 14.21 -4.51
CA GLY A 163 -7.52 14.96 -5.54
C GLY A 163 -6.73 14.05 -6.48
N LEU A 164 -6.41 14.60 -7.64
CA LEU A 164 -5.54 13.96 -8.61
C LEU A 164 -4.07 14.20 -8.24
N ILE A 165 -3.37 13.16 -7.80
CA ILE A 165 -1.92 13.19 -7.60
C ILE A 165 -1.25 13.36 -8.96
N THR A 166 -0.41 14.38 -9.14
CA THR A 166 0.40 14.59 -10.36
C THR A 166 1.84 14.19 -10.14
N GLU A 167 2.45 14.55 -9.01
CA GLU A 167 3.84 14.18 -8.66
C GLU A 167 3.93 13.73 -7.20
N VAL A 168 4.90 12.87 -6.92
CA VAL A 168 5.19 12.37 -5.58
C VAL A 168 6.70 12.37 -5.35
N SER A 169 7.13 12.96 -4.24
CA SER A 169 8.49 12.87 -3.72
C SER A 169 8.54 11.78 -2.65
N LEU A 170 9.44 10.81 -2.83
CA LEU A 170 9.58 9.62 -2.00
C LEU A 170 10.97 9.54 -1.39
N LYS A 171 11.02 9.14 -0.13
CA LYS A 171 12.24 8.63 0.50
C LYS A 171 12.47 7.20 0.04
N VAL A 172 13.68 6.89 -0.41
CA VAL A 172 14.12 5.54 -0.75
C VAL A 172 15.16 5.06 0.26
N LEU A 173 15.53 3.77 0.21
CA LEU A 173 16.55 3.22 1.10
C LEU A 173 17.56 2.40 0.30
N PRO A 174 18.82 2.30 0.77
CA PRO A 174 19.77 1.33 0.24
C PRO A 174 19.23 -0.09 0.34
N LYS A 175 19.58 -0.94 -0.63
CA LYS A 175 19.34 -2.38 -0.54
C LYS A 175 20.19 -2.99 0.58
N PRO A 176 19.69 -4.02 1.27
CA PRO A 176 20.49 -4.79 2.21
C PRO A 176 21.64 -5.49 1.48
N ARG A 177 22.77 -5.70 2.17
CA ARG A 177 23.94 -6.40 1.58
C ARG A 177 23.69 -7.89 1.43
N GLN A 178 22.98 -8.48 2.39
CA GLN A 178 22.60 -9.89 2.40
C GLN A 178 21.10 -10.01 2.62
N CYS A 179 20.47 -10.92 1.89
CA CYS A 179 19.10 -11.37 2.09
C CYS A 179 19.10 -12.90 2.17
N LEU A 180 18.33 -13.45 3.11
CA LEU A 180 18.18 -14.87 3.34
C LEU A 180 16.74 -15.15 3.74
N SER A 181 16.11 -16.17 3.15
CA SER A 181 14.77 -16.59 3.57
C SER A 181 14.83 -18.00 4.14
N ILE A 182 14.12 -18.20 5.25
CA ILE A 182 14.08 -19.47 5.98
C ILE A 182 12.64 -19.86 6.29
N SER A 183 12.39 -21.16 6.40
CA SER A 183 11.11 -21.76 6.76
C SER A 183 11.25 -22.65 7.99
N LEU A 184 10.37 -22.47 8.97
CA LEU A 184 10.36 -23.24 10.20
C LEU A 184 8.99 -23.91 10.38
N GLU A 185 8.98 -25.21 10.68
CA GLU A 185 7.74 -25.93 11.00
C GLU A 185 7.27 -25.57 12.41
N MET A 186 6.07 -24.99 12.49
CA MET A 186 5.42 -24.63 13.75
C MET A 186 3.96 -24.26 13.50
N ASP A 187 3.08 -24.55 14.45
CA ASP A 187 1.70 -24.08 14.38
C ASP A 187 1.58 -22.56 14.53
N THR A 188 0.41 -22.02 14.20
CA THR A 188 0.13 -20.58 14.22
C THR A 188 0.29 -19.97 15.61
N ALA A 189 -0.10 -20.67 16.68
CA ALA A 189 -0.03 -20.13 18.03
C ALA A 189 1.44 -20.01 18.48
N GLN A 190 2.23 -21.05 18.23
CA GLN A 190 3.67 -21.04 18.48
C GLN A 190 4.38 -19.97 17.63
N ALA A 191 4.03 -19.83 16.36
CA ALA A 191 4.61 -18.81 15.48
C ALA A 191 4.40 -17.39 16.02
N LEU A 192 3.18 -17.05 16.44
CA LEU A 192 2.86 -15.74 17.02
C LEU A 192 3.65 -15.49 18.32
N LEU A 193 3.77 -16.48 19.19
CA LEU A 193 4.57 -16.38 20.42
C LEU A 193 6.06 -16.13 20.10
N ARG A 194 6.63 -16.88 19.15
CA ARG A 194 8.03 -16.71 18.73
C ARG A 194 8.28 -15.35 18.09
N LEU A 195 7.38 -14.88 17.23
CA LEU A 195 7.49 -13.55 16.63
C LEU A 195 7.43 -12.43 17.68
N ALA A 196 6.58 -12.56 18.70
CA ALA A 196 6.53 -11.62 19.82
C ALA A 196 7.84 -11.63 20.63
N GLU A 197 8.41 -12.82 20.88
CA GLU A 197 9.68 -12.99 21.59
C GLU A 197 10.86 -12.40 20.79
N TRP A 198 10.93 -12.72 19.49
CA TRP A 198 12.00 -12.27 18.59
C TRP A 198 11.92 -10.78 18.26
N GLY A 199 10.71 -10.20 18.25
CA GLY A 199 10.51 -8.76 18.07
C GLY A 199 11.13 -7.90 19.18
N GLN A 200 11.45 -8.49 20.34
CA GLN A 200 12.14 -7.82 21.45
C GLN A 200 13.67 -7.97 21.38
N GLN A 201 14.20 -8.48 20.26
CA GLN A 201 15.60 -8.83 20.09
C GLN A 201 16.15 -8.17 18.83
N PRO A 202 17.47 -7.94 18.73
CA PRO A 202 18.09 -7.32 17.57
C PRO A 202 18.26 -8.32 16.41
N LEU A 203 17.17 -9.00 16.02
CA LEU A 203 17.17 -9.93 14.89
C LEU A 203 16.90 -9.16 13.59
N PRO A 204 17.62 -9.46 12.49
CA PRO A 204 17.49 -8.77 11.20
C PRO A 204 16.25 -9.23 10.41
N ILE A 205 15.13 -9.47 11.08
CA ILE A 205 13.88 -9.89 10.42
C ILE A 205 13.34 -8.69 9.63
N SER A 206 12.97 -8.94 8.38
CA SER A 206 12.45 -7.95 7.44
C SER A 206 11.16 -8.39 6.74
N ALA A 207 10.72 -9.63 6.95
CA ALA A 207 9.39 -10.13 6.59
C ALA A 207 9.07 -11.38 7.43
N ALA A 208 7.79 -11.61 7.72
CA ALA A 208 7.34 -12.83 8.38
C ALA A 208 5.93 -13.20 7.93
N CYS A 209 5.77 -14.44 7.47
CA CYS A 209 4.51 -14.99 6.98
C CYS A 209 4.28 -16.40 7.53
N HIS A 210 3.05 -16.74 7.93
CA HIS A 210 2.69 -18.08 8.40
C HIS A 210 1.54 -18.65 7.59
N ASP A 211 1.74 -19.83 7.00
CA ASP A 211 0.81 -20.48 6.04
C ASP A 211 -0.17 -21.47 6.66
N GLY A 212 -0.22 -21.53 7.99
CA GLY A 212 -0.99 -22.50 8.76
C GLY A 212 -0.17 -23.67 9.30
N SER A 213 1.00 -23.95 8.70
CA SER A 213 1.88 -25.06 9.11
C SER A 213 3.34 -24.65 9.31
N ARG A 214 3.78 -23.60 8.60
CA ARG A 214 5.17 -23.14 8.59
C ARG A 214 5.22 -21.62 8.75
N LEU A 215 6.22 -21.17 9.51
CA LEU A 215 6.62 -19.79 9.61
C LEU A 215 7.77 -19.52 8.65
N HIS A 216 7.54 -18.65 7.68
CA HIS A 216 8.53 -18.14 6.75
C HIS A 216 9.07 -16.80 7.23
N LEU A 217 10.39 -16.62 7.25
CA LEU A 217 11.06 -15.39 7.67
C LEU A 217 12.04 -14.93 6.60
N ARG A 218 12.12 -13.61 6.39
CA ARG A 218 13.18 -12.99 5.61
C ARG A 218 14.14 -12.25 6.53
N LEU A 219 15.41 -12.57 6.44
CA LEU A 219 16.51 -11.98 7.21
C LEU A 219 17.35 -11.10 6.29
N GLU A 220 17.56 -9.85 6.69
CA GLU A 220 18.29 -8.88 5.86
C GLU A 220 19.18 -7.94 6.65
N GLY A 221 20.38 -7.70 6.14
CA GLY A 221 21.35 -6.83 6.77
C GLY A 221 22.75 -7.04 6.25
N GLY A 222 23.74 -6.98 7.15
CA GLY A 222 25.10 -7.39 6.85
C GLY A 222 25.27 -8.91 6.92
N GLU A 223 26.19 -9.47 6.14
CA GLU A 223 26.46 -10.92 6.05
C GLU A 223 26.56 -11.61 7.40
N GLY A 224 27.40 -11.10 8.32
CA GLY A 224 27.57 -11.68 9.65
C GLY A 224 26.31 -11.62 10.53
N SER A 225 25.50 -10.56 10.39
CA SER A 225 24.25 -10.45 11.15
C SER A 225 23.20 -11.43 10.65
N VAL A 226 23.13 -11.64 9.34
CA VAL A 226 22.19 -12.59 8.73
C VAL A 226 22.62 -14.02 9.03
N ALA A 227 23.91 -14.35 8.91
CA ALA A 227 24.44 -15.67 9.23
C ALA A 227 24.20 -16.03 10.70
N ALA A 228 24.52 -15.14 11.64
CA ALA A 228 24.28 -15.37 13.07
C ALA A 228 22.79 -15.53 13.41
N ALA A 229 21.91 -14.82 12.71
CA ALA A 229 20.47 -14.97 12.89
C ALA A 229 19.97 -16.32 12.36
N HIS A 230 20.47 -16.78 11.21
CA HIS A 230 20.16 -18.11 10.68
C HIS A 230 20.66 -19.23 11.59
N ASP A 231 21.90 -19.17 12.06
CA ASP A 231 22.46 -20.18 12.98
C ASP A 231 21.63 -20.30 14.28
N ARG A 232 21.08 -19.17 14.73
CA ARG A 232 20.26 -19.08 15.93
C ARG A 232 18.82 -19.56 15.72
N LEU A 233 18.19 -19.16 14.62
CA LEU A 233 16.78 -19.46 14.33
C LEU A 233 16.61 -20.86 13.73
N GLY A 234 17.62 -21.35 13.00
CA GLY A 234 17.55 -22.56 12.19
C GLY A 234 16.60 -22.40 11.01
N GLY A 235 15.96 -23.50 10.62
CA GLY A 235 15.01 -23.55 9.51
C GLY A 235 15.62 -24.05 8.21
N GLU A 236 14.74 -24.41 7.28
CA GLU A 236 15.10 -24.81 5.93
C GLU A 236 15.20 -23.58 5.03
N TRP A 237 16.03 -23.66 3.99
CA TRP A 237 16.12 -22.60 2.99
C TRP A 237 14.79 -22.42 2.25
N LEU A 238 14.36 -21.17 2.11
CA LEU A 238 13.19 -20.79 1.33
C LEU A 238 13.62 -19.95 0.12
N ASP A 239 13.01 -20.21 -1.04
CA ASP A 239 13.26 -19.40 -2.23
C ASP A 239 12.80 -17.95 -2.01
N ALA A 240 13.62 -16.98 -2.44
CA ALA A 240 13.32 -15.57 -2.29
C ALA A 240 12.05 -15.14 -3.08
N SER A 241 11.70 -15.86 -4.16
CA SER A 241 10.50 -15.58 -4.95
C SER A 241 9.21 -15.68 -4.14
N TYR A 242 9.22 -16.43 -3.03
CA TYR A 242 8.08 -16.56 -2.13
C TYR A 242 7.53 -15.19 -1.70
N TRP A 243 8.40 -14.22 -1.43
CA TRP A 243 7.98 -12.90 -0.97
C TRP A 243 7.33 -12.07 -2.07
N ASP A 244 7.84 -12.19 -3.30
CA ASP A 244 7.22 -11.56 -4.46
C ASP A 244 5.86 -12.21 -4.76
N ASP A 245 5.76 -13.54 -4.65
CA ASP A 245 4.51 -14.27 -4.83
C ASP A 245 3.49 -13.98 -3.72
N LEU A 246 3.93 -13.79 -2.48
CA LEU A 246 3.08 -13.33 -1.39
C LEU A 246 2.55 -11.92 -1.66
N ASN A 247 3.45 -11.01 -2.05
CA ASN A 247 3.11 -9.60 -2.28
C ASN A 247 2.15 -9.44 -3.46
N GLU A 248 2.40 -10.15 -4.57
CA GLU A 248 1.59 -10.12 -5.78
C GLU A 248 0.36 -11.06 -5.72
N GLN A 249 0.11 -11.71 -4.58
CA GLN A 249 -0.98 -12.66 -4.36
C GLN A 249 -1.00 -13.85 -5.34
N ARG A 250 0.19 -14.40 -5.65
CA ARG A 250 0.40 -15.56 -6.54
C ARG A 250 0.59 -16.89 -5.81
N LEU A 251 0.62 -16.88 -4.47
CA LEU A 251 0.62 -18.12 -3.68
C LEU A 251 -0.72 -18.86 -3.85
N SER A 252 -0.68 -20.19 -3.78
CA SER A 252 -1.85 -21.06 -3.95
C SER A 252 -3.03 -20.77 -2.99
N PHE A 253 -2.74 -20.15 -1.84
CA PHE A 253 -3.77 -19.64 -0.92
C PHE A 253 -4.75 -18.66 -1.59
N PHE A 254 -4.28 -17.86 -2.55
CA PHE A 254 -5.08 -16.84 -3.20
C PHE A 254 -5.97 -17.38 -4.34
N ASP A 255 -5.68 -18.58 -4.86
CA ASP A 255 -6.41 -19.23 -5.96
C ASP A 255 -7.80 -19.76 -5.55
N GLU A 256 -8.10 -19.81 -4.26
CA GLU A 256 -9.36 -20.36 -3.75
C GLU A 256 -10.57 -19.47 -4.08
N ASP A 257 -11.71 -20.07 -4.45
CA ASP A 257 -12.92 -19.35 -4.90
C ASP A 257 -13.63 -18.55 -3.79
N GLN A 258 -13.24 -18.74 -2.53
CA GLN A 258 -13.87 -18.04 -1.40
C GLN A 258 -13.52 -16.53 -1.38
N PRO A 259 -14.42 -15.69 -0.83
CA PRO A 259 -14.16 -14.27 -0.61
C PRO A 259 -12.86 -14.06 0.17
N LEU A 260 -12.00 -13.19 -0.36
CA LEU A 260 -10.76 -12.80 0.28
C LEU A 260 -11.00 -11.56 1.15
N TRP A 261 -10.62 -11.67 2.41
CA TRP A 261 -10.63 -10.60 3.39
C TRP A 261 -9.21 -10.28 3.83
N ARG A 262 -8.91 -8.99 3.97
CA ARG A 262 -7.69 -8.48 4.60
C ARG A 262 -8.02 -7.96 5.98
N LEU A 263 -7.48 -8.61 7.00
CA LEU A 263 -7.59 -8.20 8.39
C LEU A 263 -6.32 -7.46 8.78
N SER A 264 -6.46 -6.25 9.32
CA SER A 264 -5.37 -5.48 9.92
C SER A 264 -5.61 -5.44 11.41
N LEU A 265 -4.73 -6.08 12.18
CA LEU A 265 -4.88 -6.31 13.61
C LEU A 265 -3.75 -5.63 14.38
N PRO A 266 -3.94 -5.34 15.68
CA PRO A 266 -2.83 -4.96 16.55
C PRO A 266 -1.70 -6.01 16.56
N HIS A 267 -0.50 -5.58 16.95
CA HIS A 267 0.62 -6.50 17.10
C HIS A 267 0.31 -7.52 18.21
N ASN A 268 0.77 -8.76 18.03
CA ASN A 268 0.60 -9.86 18.99
C ASN A 268 -0.87 -10.25 19.27
N THR A 269 -1.83 -9.91 18.40
CA THR A 269 -3.19 -10.45 18.52
C THR A 269 -3.16 -11.98 18.43
N PRO A 270 -3.84 -12.71 19.33
CA PRO A 270 -3.88 -14.18 19.30
C PRO A 270 -4.63 -14.71 18.05
N PRO A 271 -4.60 -16.03 17.79
CA PRO A 271 -5.46 -16.64 16.78
C PRO A 271 -6.93 -16.23 16.98
N LEU A 272 -7.61 -15.83 15.90
CA LEU A 272 -9.01 -15.45 15.92
C LEU A 272 -9.87 -16.63 15.48
N SER A 273 -10.96 -16.88 16.19
CA SER A 273 -11.95 -17.91 15.85
C SER A 273 -12.85 -17.46 14.69
N LEU A 274 -12.26 -17.34 13.51
CA LEU A 274 -12.96 -17.03 12.25
C LEU A 274 -13.03 -18.29 11.38
N PRO A 275 -14.19 -18.63 10.80
CA PRO A 275 -14.31 -19.75 9.87
C PRO A 275 -13.54 -19.43 8.59
N GLY A 276 -12.93 -20.46 8.00
CA GLY A 276 -12.14 -20.34 6.78
C GLY A 276 -10.64 -20.46 7.02
N ARG A 277 -9.86 -20.29 5.95
CA ARG A 277 -8.40 -20.44 5.98
C ARG A 277 -7.72 -19.09 6.15
N GLN A 278 -6.66 -19.06 6.94
CA GLN A 278 -5.87 -17.85 7.17
C GLN A 278 -4.43 -18.03 6.71
N LEU A 279 -3.90 -16.98 6.10
CA LEU A 279 -2.47 -16.78 5.83
C LEU A 279 -2.06 -15.51 6.57
N LEU A 280 -1.14 -15.64 7.52
CA LEU A 280 -0.66 -14.52 8.31
C LEU A 280 0.52 -13.89 7.60
N ASP A 281 0.55 -12.57 7.54
CA ASP A 281 1.63 -11.75 7.02
C ASP A 281 1.94 -10.66 8.06
N TRP A 282 3.01 -9.89 7.85
CA TRP A 282 3.42 -8.81 8.76
C TRP A 282 3.64 -9.29 10.20
N GLY A 283 4.13 -10.52 10.36
CA GLY A 283 4.27 -11.14 11.68
C GLY A 283 2.94 -11.37 12.42
N GLY A 284 1.83 -11.49 11.67
CA GLY A 284 0.50 -11.77 12.19
C GLY A 284 -0.42 -10.55 12.33
N ALA A 285 0.12 -9.33 12.13
CA ALA A 285 -0.66 -8.10 12.14
C ALA A 285 -1.50 -7.91 10.87
N GLN A 286 -1.10 -8.53 9.75
CA GLN A 286 -1.97 -8.71 8.58
C GLN A 286 -2.39 -10.17 8.52
N ARG A 287 -3.69 -10.41 8.32
CA ARG A 287 -4.19 -11.77 8.04
C ARG A 287 -5.03 -11.74 6.79
N TRP A 288 -4.65 -12.53 5.81
CA TRP A 288 -5.51 -12.87 4.70
C TRP A 288 -6.45 -13.99 5.15
N LEU A 289 -7.75 -13.82 4.92
CA LEU A 289 -8.77 -14.79 5.29
C LEU A 289 -9.60 -15.12 4.04
N LYS A 290 -9.64 -16.41 3.68
CA LYS A 290 -10.60 -16.96 2.71
C LYS A 290 -11.81 -17.48 3.48
N SER A 291 -12.98 -16.84 3.32
CA SER A 291 -14.17 -17.16 4.11
C SER A 291 -15.47 -16.66 3.48
N ASP A 292 -16.49 -17.51 3.51
CA ASP A 292 -17.88 -17.18 3.13
C ASP A 292 -18.73 -16.68 4.31
N ALA A 293 -18.14 -16.50 5.49
CA ALA A 293 -18.89 -16.00 6.64
C ALA A 293 -19.41 -14.57 6.40
N GLU A 294 -20.52 -14.26 7.08
CA GLU A 294 -21.15 -12.97 6.95
C GLU A 294 -20.18 -11.83 7.32
N ALA A 295 -20.14 -10.80 6.47
CA ALA A 295 -19.29 -9.63 6.65
C ALA A 295 -19.46 -8.99 8.04
N ALA A 296 -20.68 -8.97 8.58
CA ALA A 296 -20.99 -8.44 9.90
C ALA A 296 -20.30 -9.24 11.01
N PHE A 297 -20.32 -10.58 10.91
CA PHE A 297 -19.65 -11.46 11.87
C PHE A 297 -18.12 -11.30 11.83
N ILE A 298 -17.52 -11.31 10.63
CA ILE A 298 -16.07 -11.10 10.47
C ILE A 298 -15.65 -9.77 11.11
N ARG A 299 -16.40 -8.69 10.84
CA ARG A 299 -16.12 -7.37 11.41
C ARG A 299 -16.28 -7.32 12.91
N GLN A 300 -17.31 -7.96 13.46
CA GLN A 300 -17.52 -8.00 14.90
C GLN A 300 -16.30 -8.61 15.61
N VAL A 301 -15.86 -9.80 15.19
CA VAL A 301 -14.70 -10.49 15.80
C VAL A 301 -13.42 -9.66 15.67
N VAL A 302 -13.24 -8.96 14.55
CA VAL A 302 -12.07 -8.13 14.30
C VAL A 302 -12.12 -6.82 15.10
N ASP A 303 -13.30 -6.22 15.28
CA ASP A 303 -13.51 -5.00 16.06
C ASP A 303 -13.32 -5.24 17.56
N GLU A 304 -13.72 -6.41 18.08
CA GLU A 304 -13.51 -6.84 19.48
C GLU A 304 -12.02 -6.83 19.89
N VAL A 305 -11.11 -7.00 18.93
CA VAL A 305 -9.66 -6.93 19.14
C VAL A 305 -9.03 -5.62 18.64
N GLY A 306 -9.84 -4.63 18.26
CA GLY A 306 -9.37 -3.32 17.77
C GLY A 306 -8.77 -3.33 16.36
N GLY A 307 -9.13 -4.33 15.54
CA GLY A 307 -8.68 -4.47 14.17
C GLY A 307 -9.63 -3.85 13.14
N HIS A 308 -9.28 -3.99 11.85
CA HIS A 308 -10.10 -3.58 10.71
C HIS A 308 -10.18 -4.70 9.68
N ALA A 309 -11.36 -4.95 9.11
CA ALA A 309 -11.57 -5.93 8.05
C ALA A 309 -11.94 -5.23 6.73
N THR A 310 -11.21 -5.54 5.66
CA THR A 310 -11.51 -5.08 4.29
C THR A 310 -11.79 -6.27 3.39
N CYS A 311 -12.92 -6.28 2.71
CA CYS A 311 -13.20 -7.25 1.65
C CYS A 311 -12.34 -6.88 0.43
N PHE A 312 -11.46 -7.81 0.03
CA PHE A 312 -10.52 -7.65 -1.07
C PHE A 312 -11.05 -8.23 -2.38
N SER A 313 -12.00 -9.18 -2.31
CA SER A 313 -12.72 -9.67 -3.48
C SER A 313 -13.68 -8.61 -4.01
N HIS A 314 -13.59 -8.32 -5.30
CA HIS A 314 -14.40 -7.30 -5.96
C HIS A 314 -15.85 -7.73 -6.15
N GLY A 315 -16.79 -6.78 -6.01
CA GLY A 315 -18.20 -6.97 -6.37
C GLY A 315 -19.02 -7.84 -5.41
N LEU A 316 -18.41 -8.41 -4.35
CA LEU A 316 -19.12 -9.25 -3.37
C LEU A 316 -19.86 -8.45 -2.31
N THR A 317 -19.45 -7.21 -2.05
CA THR A 317 -20.11 -6.33 -1.09
C THR A 317 -20.05 -4.89 -1.56
N ASP A 318 -21.13 -4.15 -1.31
CA ASP A 318 -21.14 -2.70 -1.50
C ASP A 318 -20.32 -1.99 -0.43
N THR A 319 -20.00 -2.62 0.69
CA THR A 319 -19.22 -1.99 1.77
C THR A 319 -17.87 -2.67 1.93
N PRO A 320 -16.90 -2.54 1.00
CA PRO A 320 -15.67 -3.31 1.08
C PRO A 320 -14.78 -2.91 2.26
N PHE A 321 -14.80 -1.65 2.70
CA PHE A 321 -13.96 -1.17 3.80
C PHE A 321 -14.62 -1.33 5.17
N GLN A 322 -13.80 -1.32 6.22
CA GLN A 322 -14.29 -1.23 7.60
C GLN A 322 -15.12 0.05 7.76
N PRO A 323 -16.36 -0.04 8.31
CA PRO A 323 -17.17 1.12 8.62
C PRO A 323 -16.44 2.10 9.55
N LEU A 324 -16.56 3.39 9.27
CA LEU A 324 -15.97 4.43 10.12
C LEU A 324 -16.89 4.78 11.29
N PRO A 325 -16.36 4.93 12.51
CA PRO A 325 -17.06 5.61 13.59
C PRO A 325 -17.53 7.01 13.15
N PRO A 326 -18.67 7.52 13.66
CA PRO A 326 -19.25 8.79 13.22
C PRO A 326 -18.28 9.98 13.27
N ALA A 327 -17.42 10.02 14.28
CA ALA A 327 -16.41 11.09 14.42
C ALA A 327 -15.37 11.06 13.28
N LEU A 328 -14.89 9.88 12.89
CA LEU A 328 -13.94 9.74 11.77
C LEU A 328 -14.60 10.04 10.43
N MET A 329 -15.85 9.58 10.22
CA MET A 329 -16.62 9.92 9.03
C MET A 329 -16.77 11.43 8.86
N ARG A 330 -17.03 12.18 9.94
CA ARG A 330 -17.07 13.65 9.91
C ARG A 330 -15.76 14.27 9.43
N TYR A 331 -14.62 13.76 9.87
CA TYR A 331 -13.31 14.25 9.39
C TYR A 331 -13.10 13.93 7.91
N HIS A 332 -13.46 12.74 7.45
CA HIS A 332 -13.38 12.38 6.03
C HIS A 332 -14.24 13.32 5.16
N ARG A 333 -15.49 13.60 5.58
CA ARG A 333 -16.37 14.55 4.87
C ARG A 333 -15.79 15.96 4.85
N ASN A 334 -15.28 16.45 5.97
CA ASN A 334 -14.67 17.78 6.04
C ASN A 334 -13.45 17.89 5.11
N LEU A 335 -12.58 16.86 5.10
CA LEU A 335 -11.42 16.82 4.21
C LEU A 335 -11.84 16.80 2.74
N LYS A 336 -12.83 15.96 2.38
CA LYS A 336 -13.38 15.95 1.03
C LYS A 336 -14.00 17.28 0.65
N GLN A 337 -14.74 17.94 1.54
CA GLN A 337 -15.31 19.26 1.27
C GLN A 337 -14.23 20.33 1.02
N GLN A 338 -13.08 20.26 1.69
CA GLN A 338 -11.98 21.21 1.47
C GLN A 338 -11.24 20.96 0.15
N LEU A 339 -10.99 19.70 -0.18
CA LEU A 339 -10.17 19.31 -1.33
C LEU A 339 -10.96 19.07 -2.63
N ASP A 340 -12.21 18.66 -2.51
CA ASP A 340 -13.14 18.35 -3.60
C ASP A 340 -14.59 18.76 -3.22
N PRO A 341 -14.87 20.07 -3.10
CA PRO A 341 -16.17 20.58 -2.63
C PRO A 341 -17.35 20.19 -3.54
N ARG A 342 -17.09 19.86 -4.81
CA ARG A 342 -18.10 19.42 -5.78
C ARG A 342 -18.26 17.91 -5.83
N GLY A 343 -17.40 17.15 -5.13
CA GLY A 343 -17.47 15.70 -5.06
C GLY A 343 -17.19 15.00 -6.39
N ILE A 344 -16.42 15.61 -7.29
CA ILE A 344 -16.24 15.06 -8.65
C ILE A 344 -15.23 13.92 -8.70
N PHE A 345 -14.31 13.78 -7.74
CA PHE A 345 -13.26 12.78 -7.81
C PHE A 345 -13.66 11.46 -7.15
N ASN A 346 -13.67 10.38 -7.94
CA ASN A 346 -13.92 9.01 -7.51
C ASN A 346 -15.06 8.92 -6.48
N PRO A 347 -16.25 9.50 -6.76
CA PRO A 347 -17.32 9.61 -5.78
C PRO A 347 -17.76 8.24 -5.30
N GLY A 348 -17.90 8.07 -3.99
CA GLY A 348 -18.32 6.81 -3.40
C GLY A 348 -17.28 5.69 -3.41
N ARG A 349 -16.04 5.90 -3.88
CA ARG A 349 -15.03 4.82 -4.01
C ARG A 349 -14.68 4.16 -2.67
N LEU A 350 -14.46 4.99 -1.65
CA LEU A 350 -14.14 4.57 -0.29
C LEU A 350 -15.42 4.24 0.48
N TYR A 351 -16.28 5.23 0.68
CA TYR A 351 -17.53 5.12 1.41
C TYR A 351 -18.63 5.75 0.58
N ALA A 352 -19.83 5.17 0.59
CA ALA A 352 -20.94 5.67 -0.22
C ALA A 352 -21.31 7.12 0.12
N GLU A 353 -21.04 7.53 1.37
CA GLU A 353 -21.34 8.86 1.87
C GLU A 353 -20.23 9.91 1.62
N LEU A 354 -19.18 9.55 0.88
CA LEU A 354 -18.09 10.45 0.48
C LEU A 354 -18.18 10.84 -0.99
#